data_AF-A0A1G6E834-F1
#
_entry.id   AF-A0A1G6E834-F1
#
_cell.length_a   1.000
_cell.length_b   1.000
_cell.length_c   1.000
_cell.angle_alpha   90.00
_cell.angle_beta   90.00
_cell.angle_gamma   90.00
#
_symmetry.space_group_name_H-M   'P 1'
#
loop_
_entity.id
_entity.type
_entity.pdbx_description
1 polymer ?
#
loop_
_entity_poly.entity_id
_entity_poly.type
_entity_poly.pdbx_seq_one_letter_code
_entity_poly.pdbx_strand_id
1 'polypeptide(L)'
;MKANISVCGADCGECRYLKEKKCKGCSKCEGKVFHCPKGEECAIYACCIYDRGYESCIDCADIPCSIWKKTRDPKMSADEFEDSIRERIQRLEDNY
;
A
#
# COMPACT_ATOMS: atom_id res chain seq x y z
N MET A 1 -7.24 -1.22 12.65
CA MET A 1 -6.16 -1.69 11.74
C MET A 1 -5.05 -2.43 12.48
N LYS A 2 -4.76 -3.69 12.11
CA LYS A 2 -3.63 -4.47 12.70
C LYS A 2 -2.29 -3.79 12.39
N ALA A 3 -1.35 -3.86 13.33
CA ALA A 3 -0.04 -3.19 13.25
C ALA A 3 0.81 -3.50 11.99
N ASN A 4 0.52 -4.60 11.29
CA ASN A 4 1.27 -5.05 10.11
C ASN A 4 0.59 -4.72 8.77
N ILE A 5 -0.66 -4.24 8.78
CA ILE A 5 -1.37 -3.85 7.55
C ILE A 5 -1.07 -2.38 7.26
N SER A 6 -0.57 -2.11 6.07
CA SER A 6 -0.34 -0.74 5.61
C SER A 6 -1.64 -0.03 5.23
N VAL A 7 -1.57 1.30 5.07
CA VAL A 7 -2.70 2.16 4.67
C VAL A 7 -3.43 1.71 3.41
N CYS A 8 -2.76 0.90 2.58
CA CYS A 8 -3.27 0.44 1.31
C CYS A 8 -3.50 -1.08 1.28
N GLY A 9 -3.60 -1.73 2.44
CA GLY A 9 -3.93 -3.15 2.56
C GLY A 9 -2.79 -4.12 2.28
N ALA A 10 -1.59 -3.63 1.97
CA ALA A 10 -0.42 -4.50 1.85
C ALA A 10 0.00 -4.99 3.24
N ASP A 11 0.18 -6.31 3.37
CA ASP A 11 0.60 -6.95 4.62
C ASP A 11 2.13 -6.97 4.72
N CYS A 12 2.65 -6.13 5.61
CA CYS A 12 4.09 -6.09 5.89
C CYS A 12 4.57 -7.36 6.62
N GLY A 13 3.70 -8.04 7.38
CA GLY A 13 4.02 -9.30 8.07
C GLY A 13 4.40 -10.42 7.11
N GLU A 14 3.77 -10.46 5.93
CA GLU A 14 4.08 -11.43 4.87
C GLU A 14 5.06 -10.90 3.81
N CYS A 15 5.45 -9.63 3.88
CA CYS A 15 6.34 -9.01 2.90
C CYS A 15 7.79 -9.52 3.02
N ARG A 16 8.26 -10.18 1.94
CA ARG A 16 9.66 -10.66 1.84
C ARG A 16 10.70 -9.56 2.05
N TYR A 17 10.44 -8.33 1.60
CA TYR A 17 11.42 -7.24 1.70
C TYR A 17 11.59 -6.74 3.14
N LEU A 18 10.53 -6.84 3.96
CA LEU A 18 10.65 -6.59 5.38
C LEU A 18 11.42 -7.73 6.07
N LYS A 19 11.09 -8.99 5.76
CA LYS A 19 11.78 -10.19 6.29
C LYS A 19 13.28 -10.19 5.95
N GLU A 20 13.63 -9.81 4.72
CA GLU A 20 15.01 -9.66 4.23
C GLU A 20 15.71 -8.36 4.72
N LYS A 21 15.07 -7.54 5.55
CA LYS A 21 15.58 -6.24 6.05
C LYS A 21 15.95 -5.24 4.94
N LYS A 22 15.37 -5.37 3.76
CA LYS A 22 15.51 -4.43 2.63
C LYS A 22 14.50 -3.28 2.69
N CYS A 23 13.48 -3.40 3.53
CA CYS A 23 12.49 -2.37 3.81
C CYS A 23 12.28 -2.27 5.33
N LYS A 24 11.91 -1.08 5.81
CA LYS A 24 11.56 -0.87 7.23
C LYS A 24 10.07 -1.09 7.52
N GLY A 25 9.26 -1.29 6.47
CA GLY A 25 7.80 -1.36 6.52
C GLY A 25 7.17 -0.01 6.21
N CYS A 26 6.06 0.00 5.45
CA CYS A 26 5.47 1.21 4.87
C CYS A 26 5.18 2.30 5.91
N SER A 27 4.60 1.94 7.05
CA SER A 27 4.30 2.89 8.12
C SER A 27 5.56 3.44 8.80
N LYS A 28 6.56 2.58 9.04
CA LYS A 28 7.81 2.98 9.72
C LYS A 28 8.73 3.82 8.84
N CYS A 29 8.65 3.66 7.52
CA CYS A 29 9.38 4.50 6.57
C CYS A 29 8.53 5.65 6.01
N GLU A 30 7.33 5.90 6.54
CA GLU A 30 6.47 7.00 6.10
C GLU A 30 6.24 6.99 4.58
N GLY A 31 5.98 5.80 4.02
CA GLY A 31 5.79 5.62 2.58
C GLY A 31 7.05 5.65 1.72
N LYS A 32 8.23 6.01 2.27
CA LYS A 32 9.54 6.01 1.57
C LYS A 32 10.11 4.60 1.42
N VAL A 33 9.38 3.73 0.71
CA VAL A 33 9.71 2.31 0.50
C VAL A 33 10.80 2.12 -0.54
N PHE A 34 11.40 0.92 -0.57
CA PHE A 34 12.60 0.62 -1.36
C PHE A 34 12.45 0.79 -2.89
N HIS A 35 11.23 0.74 -3.42
CA HIS A 35 10.95 0.86 -4.85
C HIS A 35 10.49 2.28 -5.26
N CYS A 36 10.40 3.22 -4.32
CA CYS A 36 10.20 4.63 -4.65
C CYS A 36 11.54 5.29 -4.99
N PRO A 37 11.54 6.36 -5.80
CA PRO A 37 12.72 7.20 -5.97
C PRO A 37 13.27 7.68 -4.62
N LYS A 38 14.58 7.94 -4.56
CA LYS A 38 15.24 8.31 -3.32
C LYS A 38 14.65 9.62 -2.77
N GLY A 39 14.06 9.54 -1.58
CA GLY A 39 13.46 10.68 -0.89
C GLY A 39 11.99 10.89 -1.18
N GLU A 40 11.40 10.12 -2.10
CA GLU A 40 9.99 10.20 -2.45
C GLU A 40 9.15 9.13 -1.74
N GLU A 41 7.93 9.51 -1.35
CA GLU A 41 6.94 8.61 -0.79
C GLU A 41 6.17 7.84 -1.86
N CYS A 42 5.67 6.66 -1.50
CA CYS A 42 4.67 5.95 -2.29
C CYS A 42 3.43 6.84 -2.49
N ALA A 43 3.00 7.00 -3.74
CA ALA A 43 1.87 7.87 -4.10
C ALA A 43 0.57 7.52 -3.34
N ILE A 44 0.31 6.24 -3.06
CA ILE A 44 -0.86 5.84 -2.27
C ILE A 44 -0.71 6.30 -0.82
N TYR A 45 0.48 6.13 -0.24
CA TYR A 45 0.74 6.51 1.15
C TYR A 45 0.64 8.03 1.32
N ALA A 46 1.28 8.78 0.44
CA ALA A 46 1.24 10.23 0.46
C ALA A 46 -0.20 10.76 0.34
N CYS A 47 -0.98 10.22 -0.60
CA CYS A 47 -2.37 10.63 -0.76
C CYS A 47 -3.22 10.29 0.47
N CYS A 48 -3.09 9.08 1.01
CA CYS A 48 -3.87 8.63 2.16
C CYS A 48 -3.57 9.45 3.41
N ILE A 49 -2.30 9.53 3.81
CA ILE A 49 -1.88 10.12 5.09
C ILE A 49 -1.76 11.65 5.00
N TYR A 50 -1.08 12.18 3.98
CA TYR A 50 -0.73 13.60 3.93
C TYR A 50 -1.78 14.44 3.22
N ASP A 51 -2.28 13.99 2.06
CA ASP A 51 -3.23 14.80 1.29
C ASP A 51 -4.66 14.71 1.85
N ARG A 52 -5.08 13.51 2.28
CA ARG A 52 -6.45 13.25 2.76
C ARG A 52 -6.58 13.14 4.27
N GLY A 53 -5.48 12.90 5.00
CA GLY A 53 -5.52 12.75 6.46
C GLY A 53 -6.25 11.50 6.95
N TYR A 54 -6.35 10.46 6.12
CA TYR A 54 -6.96 9.18 6.49
C TYR A 54 -5.94 8.27 7.19
N GLU A 55 -6.43 7.36 8.02
CA GLU A 55 -5.59 6.28 8.55
C GLU A 55 -5.43 5.14 7.53
N SER A 56 -6.43 4.97 6.66
CA SER A 56 -6.52 3.89 5.70
C SER A 56 -7.20 4.34 4.41
N CYS A 57 -6.83 3.72 3.29
CA CYS A 57 -7.51 3.94 2.02
C CYS A 57 -8.96 3.48 2.03
N ILE A 58 -9.40 2.67 3.01
CA ILE A 58 -10.80 2.24 3.12
C ILE A 58 -11.75 3.42 3.38
N ASP A 59 -11.23 4.51 3.95
CA ASP A 59 -11.97 5.75 4.16
C ASP A 59 -12.17 6.54 2.85
N CYS A 60 -11.51 6.12 1.76
CA CYS A 60 -11.66 6.73 0.44
C CYS A 60 -12.86 6.14 -0.29
N ALA A 61 -13.87 6.97 -0.58
CA ALA A 61 -15.05 6.57 -1.35
C ALA A 61 -14.75 6.06 -2.78
N ASP A 62 -13.56 6.38 -3.32
CA ASP A 62 -13.13 5.99 -4.66
C ASP A 62 -12.21 4.75 -4.66
N ILE A 63 -12.07 4.02 -3.55
CA ILE A 63 -11.17 2.85 -3.50
C ILE A 63 -11.69 1.70 -4.40
N PRO A 64 -10.86 1.10 -5.28
CA PRO A 64 -9.49 1.49 -5.65
C PRO A 64 -9.46 2.63 -6.66
N CYS A 65 -8.82 3.74 -6.32
CA CYS A 65 -8.84 4.95 -7.14
C CYS A 65 -7.77 4.93 -8.25
N SER A 66 -7.72 6.00 -9.07
CA SER A 66 -6.73 6.11 -10.16
C SER A 66 -5.27 6.04 -9.69
N ILE A 67 -4.97 6.49 -8.46
CA ILE A 67 -3.62 6.37 -7.88
C ILE A 67 -3.26 4.89 -7.71
N TRP A 68 -4.17 4.07 -7.18
CA TRP A 68 -3.94 2.63 -7.06
C TRP A 68 -3.62 2.03 -8.42
N LYS A 69 -4.47 2.29 -9.43
CA LYS A 69 -4.31 1.73 -10.78
C LYS A 69 -2.99 2.13 -11.46
N LYS A 70 -2.40 3.28 -11.11
CA LYS A 70 -1.10 3.72 -11.63
C LYS A 70 0.11 3.07 -10.95
N THR A 71 -0.07 2.41 -9.80
CA THR A 71 1.02 1.77 -9.05
C THR A 71 1.27 0.30 -9.40
N ARG A 72 0.77 -0.17 -10.55
CA ARG A 72 1.02 -1.54 -11.01
C ARG A 72 2.52 -1.77 -11.20
N ASP A 73 3.03 -2.84 -10.60
CA ASP A 73 4.39 -3.32 -10.91
C ASP A 73 4.44 -3.70 -12.40
N PRO A 74 5.36 -3.13 -13.21
CA PRO A 74 5.49 -3.47 -14.63
C PRO A 74 5.70 -4.96 -14.91
N LYS A 75 6.14 -5.74 -13.92
CA LYS A 75 6.33 -7.19 -14.02
C LYS A 75 5.06 -8.00 -13.81
N MET A 76 3.98 -7.39 -13.30
CA MET A 76 2.69 -8.05 -13.13
C MET A 76 1.86 -7.94 -14.39
N SER A 77 1.15 -9.02 -14.72
CA SER A 77 0.05 -8.99 -15.68
C SER A 77 -1.10 -8.10 -15.18
N ALA A 78 -2.09 -7.85 -16.06
CA ALA A 78 -3.28 -7.11 -15.65
C ALA A 78 -4.10 -7.90 -14.62
N ASP A 79 -4.28 -9.20 -14.83
CA ASP A 79 -5.08 -10.06 -13.96
C ASP A 79 -4.45 -10.21 -12.57
N GLU A 80 -3.13 -10.50 -12.49
CA GLU A 80 -2.41 -10.56 -11.21
C GLU A 80 -2.52 -9.24 -10.44
N PHE A 81 -2.51 -8.11 -11.16
CA PHE A 81 -2.64 -6.81 -10.52
C PHE A 81 -4.05 -6.56 -9.99
N GLU A 82 -5.08 -6.89 -10.76
CA GLU A 82 -6.47 -6.80 -10.30
C GLU A 82 -6.74 -7.71 -9.09
N ASP A 83 -6.20 -8.92 -9.08
CA ASP A 83 -6.29 -9.82 -7.93
C ASP A 83 -5.58 -9.23 -6.71
N SER A 84 -4.38 -8.66 -6.90
CA SER A 84 -3.67 -7.98 -5.80
C SER A 84 -4.47 -6.81 -5.20
N ILE A 85 -5.23 -6.08 -6.02
CA ILE A 85 -6.10 -5.00 -5.57
C ILE A 85 -7.23 -5.56 -4.72
N ARG A 86 -7.93 -6.60 -5.21
CA ARG A 86 -9.03 -7.26 -4.49
C ARG A 86 -8.58 -7.75 -3.12
N GLU A 87 -7.46 -8.47 -3.07
CA GLU A 87 -6.92 -8.98 -1.81
C GLU A 87 -6.55 -7.87 -0.82
N ARG A 88 -5.98 -6.76 -1.32
CA ARG A 88 -5.62 -5.63 -0.47
C ARG A 88 -6.86 -4.94 0.08
N ILE A 89 -7.93 -4.77 -0.71
CA ILE A 89 -9.19 -4.22 -0.24
C ILE A 89 -9.83 -5.14 0.81
N GLN A 90 -9.89 -6.45 0.55
CA GLN A 90 -10.40 -7.42 1.53
C GLN A 90 -9.65 -7.33 2.85
N ARG A 91 -8.31 -7.24 2.82
CA ARG A 91 -7.51 -7.06 4.04
C ARG A 91 -7.81 -5.73 4.75
N LEU A 92 -8.17 -4.67 4.03
CA LEU A 92 -8.57 -3.42 4.67
C LEU A 92 -9.92 -3.58 5.38
N GLU A 93 -10.89 -4.22 4.74
CA GLU A 93 -12.21 -4.51 5.31
C GLU A 93 -12.12 -5.42 6.54
N ASP A 94 -11.33 -6.49 6.47
CA ASP A 94 -11.14 -7.46 7.58
C ASP A 94 -10.43 -6.85 8.81
N ASN A 95 -9.81 -5.68 8.66
CA ASN A 95 -9.00 -5.05 9.69
C ASN A 95 -9.42 -3.59 9.99
N TYR A 96 -10.58 -3.16 9.50
CA TYR A 96 -11.22 -1.91 9.89
C TYR A 96 -11.90 -2.08 11.24
#